data_AF-A0A1F9NIY0-F1
#
_entry.id   AF-A0A1F9NIY0-F1
#
_cell.length_a   1.000
_cell.length_b   1.000
_cell.length_c   1.000
_cell.angle_alpha   90.00
_cell.angle_beta   90.00
_cell.angle_gamma   90.00
#
_symmetry.space_group_name_H-M   'P 1'
#
loop_
_entity.id
_entity.type
_entity.pdbx_description
1 polymer ?
#
loop_
_entity_poly.entity_id
_entity_poly.type
_entity_poly.pdbx_seq_one_letter_code
_entity_poly.pdbx_strand_id
1 'polypeptide(L)'
;MTGIFANPALGGVGVYDYVANAVADYSTSAQVISQLWGIGTTLIWSGLVSVVAYKLVDMVIGLRVSEEEEREGLDTTSHGESAYKY
;
A
#
# COMPACT_ATOMS: atom_id res chain seq x y z
N MET A 1 -12.88 -8.44 -5.61
CA MET A 1 -13.93 -8.29 -6.66
C MET A 1 -13.51 -8.91 -7.98
N THR A 2 -12.29 -8.65 -8.46
CA THR A 2 -11.67 -9.27 -9.64
C THR A 2 -11.76 -10.80 -9.65
N GLY A 3 -11.63 -11.47 -8.50
CA GLY A 3 -11.73 -12.93 -8.41
C GLY A 3 -13.05 -13.56 -8.85
N ILE A 4 -14.17 -12.83 -8.73
CA ILE A 4 -15.50 -13.32 -9.09
C ILE A 4 -15.92 -12.79 -10.46
N PHE A 5 -15.70 -11.49 -10.70
CA PHE A 5 -16.21 -10.83 -11.90
C PHE A 5 -15.32 -10.97 -13.14
N ALA A 6 -14.11 -11.51 -13.02
CA ALA A 6 -13.31 -11.84 -14.20
C ALA A 6 -13.78 -13.12 -14.92
N ASN A 7 -14.79 -13.83 -14.39
CA ASN A 7 -15.29 -15.07 -14.98
C ASN A 7 -15.95 -14.83 -16.36
N PRO A 8 -15.48 -15.49 -17.45
CA PRO A 8 -16.09 -15.40 -18.78
C PRO A 8 -17.57 -15.75 -18.83
N ALA A 9 -18.02 -16.69 -17.99
CA ALA A 9 -19.44 -17.08 -17.92
C ALA A 9 -20.36 -15.97 -17.39
N LEU A 10 -19.80 -14.96 -16.72
CA LEU A 10 -20.51 -13.79 -16.21
C LEU A 10 -20.28 -12.54 -17.08
N GLY A 11 -19.65 -12.69 -18.25
CA GLY A 11 -19.28 -11.58 -19.14
C GLY A 11 -17.92 -10.93 -18.83
N GLY A 12 -17.09 -11.57 -17.98
CA GLY A 12 -15.72 -11.13 -17.71
C GLY A 12 -14.72 -11.52 -18.80
N VAL A 13 -13.52 -10.92 -18.77
CA VAL A 13 -12.47 -11.14 -19.78
C VAL A 13 -11.68 -12.44 -19.61
N GLY A 14 -11.85 -13.15 -18.49
CA GLY A 14 -11.09 -14.35 -18.17
C GLY A 14 -9.66 -14.08 -17.69
N VAL A 15 -8.88 -15.15 -17.57
CA VAL A 15 -7.45 -15.09 -17.28
C VAL A 15 -6.71 -15.53 -18.52
N TYR A 16 -5.80 -14.70 -19.02
CA TYR A 16 -5.03 -15.02 -20.22
C TYR A 16 -3.86 -15.94 -19.87
N ASP A 17 -3.76 -17.09 -20.54
CA ASP A 17 -2.59 -17.94 -20.50
C ASP A 17 -1.62 -17.51 -21.60
N TYR A 18 -0.55 -16.84 -21.20
CA TYR A 18 0.50 -16.37 -22.10
C TYR A 18 1.34 -17.51 -22.69
N VAL A 19 1.33 -18.71 -22.10
CA VAL A 19 2.01 -19.89 -22.65
C VAL A 19 1.18 -20.51 -23.76
N ALA A 20 -0.13 -20.66 -23.54
CA ALA A 20 -1.06 -21.20 -24.53
C ALA A 20 -1.56 -20.18 -25.56
N ASN A 21 -1.27 -18.88 -25.40
CA ASN A 21 -1.81 -17.77 -26.20
C ASN A 21 -3.34 -17.78 -26.32
N ALA A 22 -4.03 -18.20 -25.27
CA ALA A 22 -5.48 -18.30 -25.22
C ALA A 22 -6.01 -17.89 -23.84
N VAL A 23 -7.32 -17.65 -23.74
CA VAL A 23 -7.98 -17.48 -22.44
C VAL A 23 -8.04 -18.85 -21.77
N ALA A 24 -7.48 -18.95 -20.57
CA ALA A 24 -7.45 -20.18 -19.78
C ALA A 24 -8.83 -20.56 -19.26
N ASP A 25 -9.01 -21.84 -18.93
CA ASP A 25 -10.18 -22.30 -18.19
C ASP A 25 -10.31 -21.54 -16.87
N TYR A 26 -11.46 -20.91 -16.68
CA TYR A 26 -11.68 -20.03 -15.54
C TYR A 26 -12.22 -20.79 -14.34
N SER A 27 -11.44 -20.83 -13.28
CA SER A 27 -11.90 -21.29 -11.96
C SER A 27 -12.01 -20.11 -10.99
N THR A 28 -13.24 -19.80 -10.57
CA THR A 28 -13.51 -18.72 -9.61
C THR A 28 -12.76 -18.93 -8.30
N SER A 29 -12.65 -20.17 -7.81
CA SER A 29 -11.93 -20.47 -6.56
C SER A 29 -10.42 -20.24 -6.71
N ALA A 30 -9.83 -20.69 -7.83
CA ALA A 30 -8.42 -20.47 -8.12
C ALA A 30 -8.09 -18.97 -8.27
N GLN A 31 -8.97 -18.21 -8.95
CA GLN A 31 -8.76 -16.77 -9.12
C GLN A 31 -8.90 -16.01 -7.80
N VAL A 32 -9.86 -16.34 -6.95
CA VAL A 32 -9.99 -15.72 -5.61
C VAL A 32 -8.76 -15.99 -4.75
N ILE A 33 -8.25 -17.22 -4.73
CA ILE A 33 -7.02 -17.57 -4.00
C ILE A 33 -5.82 -16.79 -4.54
N SER A 34 -5.68 -16.67 -5.85
CA SER A 34 -4.58 -15.91 -6.47
C SER A 34 -4.61 -14.43 -6.10
N GLN A 35 -5.82 -13.84 -6.02
CA GLN A 35 -5.98 -12.45 -5.58
C GLN A 35 -5.63 -12.28 -4.09
N LEU A 36 -5.99 -13.24 -3.23
CA LEU A 36 -5.61 -13.22 -1.82
C LEU A 36 -4.09 -13.28 -1.63
N TRP A 37 -3.40 -14.11 -2.41
CA TRP A 37 -1.94 -14.12 -2.45
C TRP A 37 -1.36 -12.77 -2.84
N GLY A 38 -1.87 -12.16 -3.93
CA GLY A 38 -1.43 -10.84 -4.36
C GLY A 38 -1.60 -9.77 -3.26
N ILE A 39 -2.75 -9.73 -2.60
CA ILE A 39 -3.01 -8.80 -1.48
C ILE A 39 -2.08 -9.10 -0.30
N GLY A 40 -1.91 -10.37 0.07
CA GLY A 40 -1.02 -10.76 1.16
C GLY A 40 0.43 -10.34 0.89
N THR A 41 0.91 -10.56 -0.33
CA THR A 41 2.27 -10.17 -0.72
C THR A 41 2.44 -8.65 -0.69
N THR A 42 1.50 -7.86 -1.21
CA THR A 42 1.64 -6.40 -1.20
C THR A 42 1.59 -5.82 0.21
N LEU A 43 0.74 -6.35 1.09
CA LEU A 43 0.67 -5.93 2.49
C LEU A 43 1.97 -6.25 3.24
N ILE A 44 2.46 -7.48 3.12
CA ILE A 44 3.69 -7.89 3.80
C ILE A 44 4.88 -7.10 3.27
N TRP A 45 5.01 -6.98 1.95
CA TRP A 45 6.14 -6.27 1.34
C TRP A 45 6.13 -4.79 1.68
N SER A 46 5.01 -4.09 1.45
CA SER A 46 4.92 -2.66 1.75
C SER A 46 5.09 -2.39 3.24
N GLY A 47 4.44 -3.16 4.11
CA GLY A 47 4.57 -3.02 5.56
C GLY A 47 6.00 -3.23 6.03
N LEU A 48 6.65 -4.32 5.61
CA LEU A 48 8.00 -4.65 6.06
C LEU A 48 9.04 -3.65 5.52
N VAL A 49 8.95 -3.30 4.24
CA VAL A 49 9.85 -2.31 3.62
C VAL A 49 9.67 -0.95 4.27
N SER A 50 8.44 -0.50 4.51
CA SER A 50 8.17 0.77 5.20
C SER A 50 8.72 0.77 6.62
N VAL A 51 8.52 -0.30 7.40
CA VAL A 51 9.06 -0.38 8.77
C VAL A 51 10.59 -0.29 8.77
N VAL A 52 11.26 -1.01 7.86
CA VAL A 52 12.72 -0.95 7.74
C VAL A 52 13.17 0.46 7.32
N ALA A 53 12.54 1.04 6.30
CA ALA A 53 12.89 2.37 5.80
C ALA A 53 12.71 3.45 6.88
N TYR A 54 11.55 3.48 7.56
CA TYR A 54 11.31 4.44 8.63
C TYR A 54 12.28 4.25 9.79
N LYS A 55 12.58 3.01 10.19
CA LYS A 55 13.54 2.77 11.27
C LYS A 55 14.95 3.21 10.91
N LEU A 56 15.38 3.02 9.65
CA LEU A 56 16.67 3.51 9.19
C LEU A 56 16.73 5.04 9.19
N VAL A 57 15.70 5.72 8.69
CA VAL A 57 15.66 7.20 8.68
C VAL A 57 15.62 7.75 10.10
N ASP A 58 14.86 7.13 10.99
CA ASP A 58 14.75 7.52 12.40
C ASP A 58 16.12 7.44 13.12
N MET A 59 16.90 6.40 12.84
CA MET A 59 18.25 6.27 13.42
C MET A 59 19.28 7.24 12.85
N VAL A 60 19.15 7.69 11.60
CA VAL A 60 20.16 8.51 10.91
C VAL A 60 19.85 10.01 11.00
N ILE A 61 18.58 10.38 10.86
CA ILE A 61 18.15 11.78 10.74
C ILE A 61 17.18 12.15 11.88
N GLY A 62 16.36 11.19 12.33
CA GLY A 62 15.23 11.45 13.22
C GLY A 62 13.98 11.83 12.42
N LEU A 63 12.91 11.04 12.55
CA LEU A 63 11.70 11.19 11.73
C LEU A 63 10.61 12.07 12.36
N ARG A 64 10.66 12.26 13.67
CA ARG A 64 9.69 13.03 14.45
C ARG A 64 10.42 14.12 15.23
N VAL A 65 9.87 15.33 15.20
CA VAL A 65 10.30 16.45 16.07
C VAL A 65 10.13 16.06 17.54
N SER A 66 10.87 16.73 18.41
CA SER A 66 10.80 16.46 19.85
C SER A 66 9.40 16.77 20.40
N GLU A 67 8.99 16.09 21.49
CA GLU A 67 7.66 16.32 22.11
C GLU A 67 7.44 17.77 22.56
N GLU A 68 8.52 18.49 22.84
CA GLU A 68 8.49 19.90 23.24
C GLU A 68 8.16 20.81 22.03
N GLU A 69 8.76 20.55 20.87
CA GLU A 69 8.47 21.24 19.60
C GLU A 69 7.08 20.92 19.04
N GLU A 70 6.59 19.70 19.26
CA GLU A 70 5.22 19.30 18.91
C GLU A 70 4.17 20.04 19.78
N ARG A 71 4.54 20.44 21.01
CA ARG A 71 3.70 21.17 21.96
C ARG A 71 3.67 22.69 21.73
N GLU A 72 4.80 23.29 21.37
CA GLU A 72 4.88 24.72 21.02
C GLU A 72 4.23 25.04 19.67
N GLY A 73 3.98 24.02 18.85
CA GLY A 73 3.36 24.12 17.54
C GLY A 73 4.40 24.23 16.44
N LEU A 74 4.27 23.35 15.44
CA LEU A 74 5.22 23.20 14.33
C LEU A 74 5.38 24.49 13.49
N ASP A 75 4.35 25.33 13.46
CA ASP A 75 4.37 26.64 12.78
C ASP A 75 5.36 27.61 13.46
N THR A 76 5.39 27.63 14.80
CA THR A 76 6.30 28.48 15.59
C THR A 76 7.73 27.94 15.56
N THR A 77 7.91 26.62 15.68
CA THR A 77 9.24 25.99 15.88
C THR A 77 9.97 25.64 14.58
N SER A 78 9.25 25.22 13.53
CA SER A 78 9.85 24.79 12.25
C SER A 78 9.75 25.84 11.14
N HIS A 79 8.78 26.76 11.19
CA HIS A 79 8.57 27.78 10.16
C HIS A 79 8.73 29.23 10.65
N GLY A 80 8.89 29.47 11.96
CA GLY A 80 9.13 30.80 12.52
C GLY A 80 7.96 31.78 12.34
N GLU A 81 6.76 31.29 12.05
CA GLU A 81 5.56 32.11 11.85
C GLU A 81 4.46 31.71 12.83
N SER A 82 3.96 32.68 13.62
CA SER A 82 2.72 32.51 14.39
C SER A 82 1.53 32.58 13.43
N ALA A 83 0.80 31.48 13.27
CA ALA A 83 -0.39 31.39 12.41
C ALA A 83 -1.51 32.38 12.79
N TYR A 84 -1.47 32.94 14.01
CA TYR A 84 -2.32 34.05 14.42
C TYR A 84 -1.48 35.22 14.92
N LYS A 85 -1.54 36.34 14.17
CA LYS A 85 -1.30 37.67 14.71
C LYS A 85 -2.67 38.25 15.07
N TYR A 86 -2.82 38.69 16.31
CA TYR A 86 -4.01 39.42 16.77
C TYR A 86 -4.13 40.75 16.02
#